data_AF-A0A1N7J6C9-F1
#
_entry.id   AF-A0A1N7J6C9-F1
#
_cell.length_a   1.000
_cell.length_b   1.000
_cell.length_c   1.000
_cell.angle_alpha   90.00
_cell.angle_beta   90.00
_cell.angle_gamma   90.00
#
_symmetry.space_group_name_H-M   'P 1'
#
loop_
_entity.id
_entity.type
_entity.pdbx_description
1 polymer ?
#
loop_
_entity_poly.entity_id
_entity_poly.type
_entity_poly.pdbx_seq_one_letter_code
_entity_poly.pdbx_strand_id
1 'polypeptide(L)'
;MLKQILLILTITIFSVSLHAQSNPTLYKGTMNGKMPITLFIQAIENGCGGDPYYDAMYQYDKVSNWLQLSVTEGVKQQFAMVEEGFTGLMIVKKEGDMMNGTWISPDGKKQIPVELKKVTMSKKEIESYQDKMEKLNYENHDC
;
A
#
# COMPACT_ATOMS: atom_id res chain seq x y z
N MET A 1 -55.76 3.00 -24.32
CA MET A 1 -55.34 2.68 -22.94
C MET A 1 -54.69 1.31 -22.95
N LEU A 2 -53.46 1.21 -22.43
CA LEU A 2 -52.86 -0.04 -21.96
C LEU A 2 -52.41 -1.09 -23.01
N LYS A 3 -51.58 -0.75 -24.02
CA LYS A 3 -50.79 -1.81 -24.72
C LYS A 3 -49.55 -1.38 -25.51
N GLN A 4 -49.32 -0.09 -25.76
CA GLN A 4 -48.08 0.38 -26.40
C GLN A 4 -47.06 0.97 -25.40
N ILE A 5 -47.30 0.80 -24.09
CA ILE A 5 -46.38 1.17 -23.01
C ILE A 5 -45.30 0.10 -22.79
N LEU A 6 -45.30 -0.98 -23.60
CA LEU A 6 -44.39 -2.12 -23.44
C LEU A 6 -43.24 -2.16 -24.46
N LEU A 7 -42.73 -0.99 -24.85
CA LEU A 7 -41.44 -0.91 -25.57
C LEU A 7 -40.52 0.14 -24.95
N ILE A 8 -40.66 0.38 -23.64
CA ILE A 8 -39.56 0.87 -22.80
C ILE A 8 -38.87 -0.40 -22.31
N LEU A 9 -38.20 -1.09 -23.22
CA LEU A 9 -37.25 -2.14 -22.87
C LEU A 9 -36.06 -1.41 -22.25
N THR A 10 -36.20 -1.17 -20.95
CA THR A 10 -35.17 -1.07 -19.92
C THR A 10 -33.76 -1.37 -20.43
N ILE A 11 -33.16 -0.38 -21.08
CA ILE A 11 -31.72 -0.17 -21.14
C ILE A 11 -31.34 0.35 -19.74
N THR A 12 -31.47 -0.51 -18.73
CA THR A 12 -30.72 -0.35 -17.48
C THR A 12 -29.31 -0.78 -17.81
N ILE A 13 -28.55 0.15 -18.39
CA ILE A 13 -27.11 0.13 -18.32
C ILE A 13 -26.83 0.21 -16.82
N PHE A 14 -26.65 -0.96 -16.20
CA PHE A 14 -25.89 -1.04 -14.98
C PHE A 14 -24.53 -0.46 -15.33
N SER A 15 -24.34 0.80 -14.96
CA SER A 15 -23.03 1.42 -14.87
C SER A 15 -22.26 0.57 -13.87
N VAL A 16 -21.58 -0.47 -14.36
CA VAL A 16 -20.54 -1.14 -13.61
C VAL A 16 -19.52 -0.04 -13.40
N SER A 17 -19.53 0.55 -12.21
CA SER A 17 -18.45 1.42 -11.79
C SER A 17 -17.21 0.54 -11.79
N LEU A 18 -16.43 0.64 -12.85
CA LEU A 18 -15.03 0.27 -12.85
C LEU A 18 -14.37 1.16 -11.80
N HIS A 19 -14.52 0.78 -10.53
CA HIS A 19 -13.60 1.24 -9.51
C HIS A 19 -12.26 0.67 -9.97
N ALA A 20 -11.35 1.57 -10.37
CA ALA A 20 -9.97 1.23 -10.63
C ALA A 20 -9.48 0.41 -9.43
N GLN A 21 -9.33 -0.90 -9.64
CA GLN A 21 -9.06 -1.83 -8.56
C GLN A 21 -7.56 -1.77 -8.29
N SER A 22 -7.17 -0.79 -7.48
CA SER A 22 -5.87 -0.82 -6.82
C SER A 22 -5.78 -2.14 -6.06
N ASN A 23 -4.78 -2.95 -6.38
CA ASN A 23 -4.58 -4.26 -5.77
C ASN A 23 -3.56 -4.13 -4.64
N PRO A 24 -4.00 -3.86 -3.40
CA PRO A 24 -3.09 -3.74 -2.28
C PRO A 24 -2.33 -5.04 -2.06
N THR A 25 -1.09 -4.92 -1.64
CA THR A 25 -0.23 -6.06 -1.35
C THR A 25 0.29 -5.95 0.07
N LEU A 26 0.30 -7.09 0.76
CA LEU A 26 0.89 -7.22 2.08
C LEU A 26 2.17 -8.03 1.96
N TYR A 27 3.22 -7.52 2.58
CA TYR A 27 4.49 -8.19 2.74
C TYR A 27 4.78 -8.39 4.22
N LYS A 28 5.32 -9.54 4.57
CA LYS A 28 5.77 -9.86 5.92
C LYS A 28 7.19 -10.38 5.85
N GLY A 29 7.97 -10.10 6.88
CA GLY A 29 9.35 -10.55 6.91
C GLY A 29 10.09 -10.03 8.13
N THR A 30 11.37 -9.73 7.97
CA THR A 30 12.21 -9.34 9.10
C THR A 30 13.21 -8.23 8.78
N MET A 31 13.55 -7.46 9.82
CA MET A 31 14.75 -6.64 9.90
C MET A 31 15.84 -7.38 10.68
N ASN A 32 17.05 -7.37 10.14
CA ASN A 32 18.22 -8.04 10.73
C ASN A 32 18.03 -9.57 10.95
N GLY A 33 17.11 -10.21 10.22
CA GLY A 33 16.76 -11.62 10.41
C GLY A 33 16.03 -11.92 11.74
N LYS A 34 15.67 -10.91 12.53
CA LYS A 34 15.19 -11.10 13.92
C LYS A 34 13.92 -10.33 14.23
N MET A 35 13.85 -9.07 13.82
CA MET A 35 12.73 -8.19 14.17
C MET A 35 11.63 -8.39 13.13
N PRO A 36 10.48 -8.97 13.47
CA PRO A 36 9.39 -9.17 12.53
C PRO A 36 8.76 -7.84 12.13
N ILE A 37 8.47 -7.71 10.84
CA ILE A 37 7.94 -6.49 10.26
C ILE A 37 6.85 -6.79 9.23
N THR A 38 5.89 -5.89 9.12
CA THR A 38 4.78 -5.97 8.17
C THR A 38 4.70 -4.68 7.36
N LEU A 39 4.62 -4.82 6.04
CA LEU A 39 4.45 -3.72 5.09
C LEU A 39 3.15 -3.93 4.30
N PHE A 40 2.28 -2.93 4.32
CA PHE A 40 1.10 -2.87 3.46
C PHE A 40 1.27 -1.73 2.47
N ILE A 41 1.15 -2.02 1.17
CA ILE A 41 1.38 -1.06 0.10
C ILE A 41 0.29 -1.17 -0.98
N GLN A 42 -0.19 -0.03 -1.45
CA GLN A 42 -1.24 0.09 -2.46
C GLN A 42 -0.78 1.06 -3.54
N ALA A 43 -0.80 0.61 -4.79
CA ALA A 43 -0.61 1.48 -5.94
C ALA A 43 -1.91 2.26 -6.20
N ILE A 44 -1.79 3.57 -6.39
CA ILE A 44 -2.90 4.45 -6.70
C ILE A 44 -2.67 5.02 -8.10
N GLU A 45 -3.66 4.81 -8.96
CA GLU A 45 -3.61 5.32 -10.33
C GLU A 45 -3.56 6.85 -10.32
N ASN A 46 -2.69 7.37 -11.18
CA ASN A 46 -2.60 8.79 -11.39
C ASN A 46 -3.71 9.23 -12.34
N GLY A 47 -4.68 10.00 -11.82
CA GLY A 47 -5.81 10.51 -12.61
C GLY A 47 -5.42 11.44 -13.78
N CYS A 48 -4.15 11.85 -13.86
CA CYS A 48 -3.61 12.68 -14.94
C CYS A 48 -2.77 11.87 -15.95
N GLY A 49 -2.82 10.53 -15.92
CA GLY A 49 -2.10 9.68 -16.89
C GLY A 49 -0.59 9.57 -16.66
N GLY A 50 -0.12 9.95 -15.46
CA GLY A 50 1.26 9.71 -15.02
C GLY A 50 1.47 8.32 -14.44
N ASP A 51 2.70 8.07 -13.97
CA ASP A 51 3.00 6.85 -13.21
C ASP A 51 2.16 6.81 -11.92
N PRO A 52 1.74 5.60 -11.47
CA PRO A 52 1.02 5.46 -10.23
C PRO A 52 1.89 5.95 -9.06
N TYR A 53 1.23 6.51 -8.04
CA TYR A 53 1.87 6.74 -6.75
C TYR A 53 1.51 5.60 -5.79
N TYR A 54 2.15 5.57 -4.62
CA TYR A 54 1.97 4.48 -3.68
C TYR A 54 1.67 5.03 -2.30
N ASP A 55 0.58 4.52 -1.72
CA ASP A 55 0.34 4.64 -0.29
C ASP A 55 0.88 3.40 0.39
N ALA A 56 1.64 3.61 1.46
CA ALA A 56 2.12 2.50 2.28
C ALA A 56 2.10 2.83 3.75
N MET A 57 1.93 1.78 4.54
CA MET A 57 2.13 1.80 5.98
C MET A 57 2.93 0.57 6.39
N TYR A 58 3.65 0.73 7.47
CA TYR A 58 4.62 -0.25 7.94
C TYR A 58 4.59 -0.36 9.46
N GLN A 59 4.86 -1.55 9.98
CA GLN A 59 4.86 -1.80 11.42
C GLN A 59 6.04 -2.70 11.81
N TYR A 60 6.68 -2.35 12.94
CA TYR A 60 7.48 -3.28 13.71
C TYR A 60 6.55 -4.15 14.56
N ASP A 61 6.37 -5.41 14.18
CA ASP A 61 5.32 -6.26 14.76
C ASP A 61 5.44 -6.32 16.29
N LYS A 62 4.35 -5.98 16.98
CA LYS A 62 4.23 -5.94 18.46
C LYS A 62 5.10 -4.90 19.17
N VAL A 63 5.83 -4.06 18.45
CA VAL A 63 6.72 -3.05 19.03
C VAL A 63 6.18 -1.64 18.80
N SER A 64 5.70 -1.35 17.59
CA SER A 64 5.25 -0.01 17.21
C SER A 64 3.77 0.01 16.83
N ASN A 65 3.20 1.21 16.78
CA ASN A 65 2.02 1.48 15.97
C ASN A 65 2.38 1.41 14.48
N TRP A 66 1.36 1.47 13.61
CA TRP A 66 1.58 1.64 12.18
C TRP A 66 2.20 3.00 11.90
N LEU A 67 3.20 3.00 11.03
CA LEU A 67 3.91 4.18 10.55
C LEU A 67 3.51 4.39 9.10
N GLN A 68 3.07 5.60 8.77
CA GLN A 68 2.83 5.97 7.38
C GLN A 68 4.16 6.16 6.66
N LEU A 69 4.18 5.84 5.37
CA LEU A 69 5.36 5.94 4.54
C LEU A 69 5.10 6.88 3.37
N SER A 70 6.04 7.79 3.13
CA SER A 70 6.17 8.47 1.85
C SER A 70 6.96 7.57 0.89
N VAL A 71 6.31 7.11 -0.18
CA VAL A 71 6.88 6.12 -1.11
C VAL A 71 7.23 6.78 -2.44
N THR A 72 8.47 6.53 -2.88
CA THR A 72 8.92 6.87 -4.23
C THR A 72 9.38 5.58 -4.92
N GLU A 73 8.74 5.25 -6.05
CA GLU A 73 9.26 4.23 -6.96
C GLU A 73 10.32 4.83 -7.88
N GLY A 74 11.50 4.22 -7.90
CA GLY A 74 12.60 4.51 -8.80
C GLY A 74 12.70 3.48 -9.93
N VAL A 75 13.86 3.46 -10.59
CA VAL A 75 14.09 2.54 -11.72
C VAL A 75 14.04 1.07 -11.29
N LYS A 76 13.49 0.20 -12.16
CA LYS A 76 13.53 -1.27 -12.00
C LYS A 76 12.87 -1.79 -10.71
N GLN A 77 11.71 -1.24 -10.34
CA GLN A 77 10.95 -1.65 -9.14
C GLN A 77 11.75 -1.50 -7.84
N GLN A 78 12.55 -0.44 -7.76
CA GLN A 78 13.21 -0.02 -6.52
C GLN A 78 12.33 1.00 -5.82
N PHE A 79 12.14 0.85 -4.52
CA PHE A 79 11.29 1.71 -3.71
C PHE A 79 12.13 2.35 -2.62
N ALA A 80 12.03 3.67 -2.52
CA ALA A 80 12.47 4.43 -1.35
C ALA A 80 11.23 4.78 -0.52
N MET A 81 11.20 4.36 0.74
CA MET A 81 10.08 4.54 1.65
C MET A 81 10.58 5.26 2.89
N VAL A 82 10.12 6.49 3.09
CA VAL A 82 10.51 7.33 4.22
C VAL A 82 9.40 7.27 5.27
N GLU A 83 9.76 6.96 6.51
CA GLU A 83 8.82 7.01 7.64
C GLU A 83 8.36 8.46 7.89
N GLU A 84 7.06 8.64 8.15
CA GLU A 84 6.49 9.93 8.57
C GLU A 84 7.29 10.51 9.76
N GLY A 85 7.61 11.80 9.72
CA GLY A 85 8.51 12.43 10.70
C GLY A 85 10.01 12.12 10.53
N PHE A 86 10.40 11.48 9.42
CA PHE A 86 11.80 11.16 9.07
C PHE A 86 12.52 10.33 10.15
N THR A 87 11.86 9.30 10.68
CA THR A 87 12.43 8.41 11.70
C THR A 87 13.18 7.20 11.15
N GLY A 88 13.09 6.98 9.83
CA GLY A 88 13.78 5.91 9.14
C GLY A 88 13.57 5.99 7.63
N LEU A 89 14.49 5.40 6.88
CA LEU A 89 14.43 5.27 5.43
C LEU A 89 14.61 3.80 5.05
N MET A 90 13.65 3.22 4.35
CA MET A 90 13.73 1.87 3.81
C MET A 90 13.89 1.93 2.29
N ILE A 91 15.00 1.39 1.79
CA ILE A 91 15.25 1.23 0.35
C ILE A 91 15.19 -0.25 0.03
N VAL A 92 14.20 -0.67 -0.75
CA VAL A 92 14.00 -2.08 -1.13
C VAL A 92 13.83 -2.22 -2.63
N LYS A 93 14.19 -3.38 -3.16
CA LYS A 93 13.93 -3.77 -4.54
C LYS A 93 12.97 -4.94 -4.57
N LYS A 94 11.94 -4.83 -5.39
CA LYS A 94 10.97 -5.91 -5.61
C LYS A 94 11.47 -6.86 -6.69
N GLU A 95 11.50 -8.15 -6.37
CA GLU A 95 11.88 -9.24 -7.27
C GLU A 95 10.88 -10.40 -7.10
N GLY A 96 9.91 -10.47 -8.01
CA GLY A 96 8.78 -11.40 -7.88
C GLY A 96 7.94 -11.10 -6.65
N ASP A 97 7.84 -12.09 -5.75
CA ASP A 97 7.12 -11.98 -4.48
C ASP A 97 7.99 -11.49 -3.31
N MET A 98 9.26 -11.17 -3.57
CA MET A 98 10.19 -10.70 -2.55
C MET A 98 10.43 -9.19 -2.67
N MET A 99 10.65 -8.54 -1.53
CA MET A 99 11.19 -7.20 -1.43
C MET A 99 12.40 -7.25 -0.49
N ASN A 100 13.59 -6.99 -1.01
CA ASN A 100 14.82 -7.06 -0.24
C ASN A 100 15.58 -5.73 -0.30
N GLY A 101 16.26 -5.37 0.78
CA GLY A 101 17.05 -4.15 0.80
C GLY A 101 17.52 -3.78 2.20
N THR A 102 17.49 -2.49 2.49
CA THR A 102 18.11 -1.93 3.69
C THR A 102 17.24 -0.85 4.30
N TRP A 103 17.04 -0.94 5.61
CA TRP A 103 16.56 0.16 6.43
C TRP A 103 17.75 0.97 6.96
N ILE A 104 17.64 2.29 6.93
CA ILE A 104 18.71 3.23 7.26
C ILE A 104 18.17 4.18 8.34
N SER A 105 18.93 4.37 9.42
CA SER A 105 18.56 5.35 10.45
C SER A 105 18.61 6.78 9.91
N PRO A 106 17.89 7.74 10.52
CA PRO A 106 17.86 9.13 10.06
C PRO A 106 19.24 9.79 10.01
N ASP A 107 20.16 9.34 10.87
CA ASP A 107 21.55 9.80 10.93
C ASP A 107 22.51 9.00 10.03
N GLY A 108 22.00 8.01 9.28
CA GLY A 108 22.76 7.16 8.36
C GLY A 108 23.69 6.14 9.01
N LYS A 109 23.81 6.13 10.36
CA LYS A 109 24.81 5.31 11.06
C LYS A 109 24.43 3.84 11.15
N LYS A 110 23.13 3.53 11.19
CA LYS A 110 22.62 2.16 11.23
C LYS A 110 22.05 1.82 9.86
N GLN A 111 22.52 0.70 9.33
CA GLN A 111 21.99 0.09 8.13
C GLN A 111 21.64 -1.36 8.47
N ILE A 112 20.37 -1.71 8.30
CA ILE A 112 19.81 -2.98 8.75
C ILE A 112 19.21 -3.68 7.55
N PRO A 113 19.59 -4.94 7.26
CA PRO A 113 19.01 -5.66 6.13
C PRO A 113 17.52 -5.92 6.37
N VAL A 114 16.75 -5.77 5.30
CA VAL A 114 15.30 -5.97 5.25
C VAL A 114 15.01 -7.07 4.24
N GLU A 115 14.24 -8.06 4.65
CA GLU A 115 13.74 -9.13 3.80
C GLU A 115 12.25 -9.25 4.01
N LEU A 116 11.48 -9.10 2.93
CA LEU A 116 10.02 -9.08 2.93
C LEU A 116 9.50 -10.04 1.87
N LYS A 117 8.48 -10.83 2.22
CA LYS A 117 7.82 -11.76 1.31
C LYS A 117 6.33 -11.45 1.23
N LYS A 118 5.80 -11.44 0.01
CA LYS A 118 4.38 -11.25 -0.25
C LYS A 118 3.57 -12.35 0.42
N VAL A 119 2.47 -11.95 1.04
CA VAL A 119 1.49 -12.86 1.62
C VAL A 119 0.13 -12.66 0.99
N THR A 120 -0.62 -13.74 0.86
CA THR A 120 -2.02 -13.70 0.41
C THR A 120 -2.90 -13.14 1.50
N MET A 121 -3.84 -12.27 1.13
CA MET A 121 -4.86 -11.73 2.03
C MET A 121 -6.24 -12.17 1.57
N SER A 122 -7.13 -12.43 2.52
CA SER A 122 -8.56 -12.49 2.28
C SER A 122 -9.13 -11.09 2.00
N LYS A 123 -10.32 -11.02 1.39
CA LYS A 123 -11.01 -9.74 1.14
C LYS A 123 -11.22 -8.93 2.43
N LYS A 124 -11.60 -9.61 3.52
CA LYS A 124 -11.79 -8.98 4.84
C LYS A 124 -10.50 -8.39 5.40
N GLU A 125 -9.37 -9.06 5.19
CA GLU A 125 -8.06 -8.52 5.60
C GLU A 125 -7.70 -7.29 4.77
N ILE A 126 -7.94 -7.32 3.45
CA ILE A 126 -7.71 -6.18 2.57
C ILE A 126 -8.47 -4.96 3.08
N GLU A 127 -9.79 -5.10 3.29
CA GLU A 127 -10.66 -4.03 3.82
C GLU A 127 -10.12 -3.52 5.16
N SER A 128 -9.77 -4.42 6.09
CA SER A 128 -9.22 -4.03 7.39
C SER A 128 -7.90 -3.26 7.32
N TYR A 129 -7.02 -3.54 6.35
CA TYR A 129 -5.78 -2.78 6.19
C TYR A 129 -6.02 -1.44 5.49
N GLN A 130 -6.96 -1.37 4.55
CA GLN A 130 -7.35 -0.11 3.92
C GLN A 130 -7.95 0.85 4.94
N ASP A 131 -8.88 0.39 5.79
CA ASP A 131 -9.47 1.21 6.86
C ASP A 131 -8.40 1.73 7.84
N LYS A 132 -7.38 0.90 8.14
CA LYS A 132 -6.24 1.31 8.98
C LYS A 132 -5.39 2.37 8.30
N MET A 133 -5.11 2.23 7.01
CA MET A 133 -4.35 3.21 6.24
C MET A 133 -5.07 4.56 6.21
N GLU A 134 -6.37 4.55 5.93
CA GLU A 134 -7.21 5.76 5.90
C GLU A 134 -7.19 6.48 7.25
N LYS A 135 -7.41 5.73 8.34
CA LYS A 135 -7.36 6.28 9.69
C LYS A 135 -5.99 6.86 10.02
N LEU A 136 -4.90 6.16 9.68
CA LEU A 136 -3.54 6.63 9.92
C LEU A 136 -3.24 7.91 9.15
N ASN A 137 -3.69 7.99 7.90
CA ASN A 137 -3.55 9.20 7.09
C ASN A 137 -4.30 10.38 7.70
N TYR A 138 -5.54 10.17 8.16
CA TYR A 138 -6.32 11.19 8.86
C TYR A 138 -5.61 11.69 10.12
N GLU A 139 -5.05 10.78 10.93
CA GLU A 139 -4.32 11.11 12.16
C GLU A 139 -3.03 11.94 11.89
N ASN A 140 -2.37 11.73 10.75
CA ASN A 140 -1.11 12.41 10.43
C ASN A 140 -1.28 13.74 9.67
N HIS A 141 -2.35 13.90 8.87
CA HIS A 141 -2.47 15.03 7.94
C HIS A 141 -3.72 15.91 8.13
N ASP A 142 -4.78 15.38 8.73
CA ASP A 142 -6.09 16.05 8.81
C ASP A 142 -6.49 16.44 10.25
N CYS A 143 -5.61 16.21 11.23
CA CYS A 143 -5.87 16.48 12.66
C CYS A 143 -4.87 17.45 13.29
#